data_AF-A0A523XQ54-F1
#
_entry.id   AF-A0A523XQ54-F1
#
_cell.length_a   1.000
_cell.length_b   1.000
_cell.length_c   1.000
_cell.angle_alpha   90.00
_cell.angle_beta   90.00
_cell.angle_gamma   90.00
#
_symmetry.space_group_name_H-M   'P 1'
#
loop_
_entity.id
_entity.type
_entity.pdbx_description
1 polymer ?
#
loop_
_entity_poly.entity_id
_entity_poly.type
_entity_poly.pdbx_seq_one_letter_code
_entity_poly.pdbx_strand_id
1 'polypeptide(L)'
;MINIRIANLMGLSLDSAQHSVAIDETLISIEDTEAFYQFLADKKNGIEYETKPERLLTLSRMYKKLQEQAKLPHETALNFSKQLTHKVEQARMYIKNQIEQGNERPFSSLTVGGHKFFTDKELKALSGLGRSSMIIELSEQHKLEDNLTELFLSKYIAKSKYESLTSGQQRVKKLVGGLK
;
A
#
# COMPACT_ATOMS: atom_id res chain seq x y z
N MET A 1 24.55 -18.18 1.16
CA MET A 1 24.50 -18.23 2.64
C MET A 1 23.08 -18.25 3.20
N ILE A 2 22.09 -17.64 2.54
CA ILE A 2 20.71 -17.60 3.06
C ILE A 2 20.07 -18.99 3.22
N ASN A 3 20.38 -19.95 2.34
CA ASN A 3 19.88 -21.34 2.43
C ASN A 3 20.29 -22.00 3.75
N ILE A 4 21.55 -21.81 4.19
CA ILE A 4 22.06 -22.32 5.47
C ILE A 4 21.34 -21.65 6.64
N ARG A 5 21.11 -20.34 6.56
CA ARG A 5 20.39 -19.58 7.61
C ARG A 5 18.95 -20.08 7.76
N ILE A 6 18.24 -20.28 6.65
CA ILE A 6 16.87 -20.82 6.64
C ILE A 6 16.86 -22.26 7.15
N ALA A 7 17.81 -23.09 6.72
CA ALA A 7 17.93 -24.47 7.15
C ALA A 7 18.07 -24.56 8.68
N ASN A 8 18.98 -23.76 9.25
CA ASN A 8 19.17 -23.68 10.71
C ASN A 8 17.93 -23.14 11.43
N LEU A 9 17.27 -22.12 10.88
CA LEU A 9 16.10 -21.49 11.50
C LEU A 9 14.89 -22.43 11.56
N MET A 10 14.69 -23.22 10.51
CA MET A 10 13.55 -24.12 10.34
C MET A 10 13.86 -25.58 10.77
N GLY A 11 15.09 -25.86 11.19
CA GLY A 11 15.55 -27.18 11.60
C GLY A 11 15.60 -28.19 10.45
N LEU A 12 15.88 -27.72 9.23
CA LEU A 12 16.06 -28.50 8.02
C LEU A 12 17.54 -28.88 7.85
N SER A 13 17.79 -29.97 7.14
CA SER A 13 19.14 -30.46 6.80
C SER A 13 19.37 -30.33 5.31
N LEU A 14 20.48 -29.71 4.90
CA LEU A 14 20.85 -29.56 3.50
C LEU A 14 21.31 -30.86 2.83
N ASP A 15 21.59 -31.88 3.62
CA ASP A 15 21.97 -33.21 3.14
C ASP A 15 20.73 -34.04 2.71
N SER A 16 19.54 -33.61 3.12
CA SER A 16 18.27 -34.20 2.68
C SER A 16 17.81 -33.52 1.39
N ALA A 17 17.67 -34.32 0.32
CA ALA A 17 17.19 -33.84 -0.98
C ALA A 17 15.83 -33.11 -0.85
N GLN A 18 14.90 -33.65 -0.06
CA GLN A 18 13.57 -33.06 0.15
C GLN A 18 13.64 -31.70 0.83
N HIS A 19 14.56 -31.52 1.78
CA HIS A 19 14.73 -30.27 2.50
C HIS A 19 15.40 -29.20 1.63
N SER A 20 16.41 -29.59 0.86
CA SER A 20 17.12 -28.69 -0.05
C SER A 20 16.20 -28.21 -1.17
N VAL A 21 15.42 -29.10 -1.78
CA VAL A 21 14.41 -28.73 -2.79
C VAL A 21 13.39 -27.75 -2.22
N ALA A 22 12.86 -28.00 -1.00
CA ALA A 22 11.89 -27.08 -0.39
C ALA A 22 12.45 -25.68 -0.11
N ILE A 23 13.74 -25.59 0.26
CA ILE A 23 14.43 -24.30 0.47
C ILE A 23 14.62 -23.57 -0.87
N ASP A 24 15.06 -24.28 -1.90
CA ASP A 24 15.32 -23.70 -3.21
C ASP A 24 14.03 -23.23 -3.88
N GLU A 25 12.98 -24.06 -3.87
CA GLU A 25 11.65 -23.69 -4.37
C GLU A 25 11.09 -22.46 -3.67
N THR A 26 11.29 -22.38 -2.35
CA THR A 26 10.87 -21.23 -1.57
C THR A 26 11.60 -19.97 -2.02
N LEU A 27 12.93 -20.02 -2.10
CA LEU A 27 13.76 -18.85 -2.41
C LEU A 27 13.58 -18.33 -3.84
N ILE A 28 13.29 -19.19 -4.82
CA ILE A 28 13.00 -18.77 -6.21
C ILE A 28 11.83 -17.77 -6.26
N SER A 29 10.86 -17.91 -5.36
CA SER A 29 9.61 -17.13 -5.39
C SER A 29 9.62 -15.87 -4.52
N ILE A 30 10.73 -15.56 -3.85
CA ILE A 30 10.84 -14.54 -2.81
C ILE A 30 11.77 -13.42 -3.27
N GLU A 31 11.25 -12.20 -3.32
CA GLU A 31 12.01 -11.04 -3.82
C GLU A 31 12.99 -10.47 -2.80
N ASP A 32 12.57 -10.37 -1.53
CA ASP A 32 13.42 -9.87 -0.44
C ASP A 32 13.68 -11.02 0.55
N THR A 33 14.85 -11.63 0.38
CA THR A 33 15.25 -12.80 1.15
C THR A 33 15.59 -12.49 2.61
N GLU A 34 15.99 -11.25 2.94
CA GLU A 34 16.29 -10.85 4.31
C GLU A 34 15.01 -10.52 5.10
N ALA A 35 14.07 -9.81 4.48
CA ALA A 35 12.75 -9.58 5.06
C ALA A 35 11.97 -10.90 5.23
N PHE A 36 12.12 -11.82 4.29
CA PHE A 36 11.57 -13.17 4.41
C PHE A 36 12.19 -13.95 5.57
N TYR A 37 13.51 -13.88 5.75
CA TYR A 37 14.19 -14.53 6.88
C TYR A 37 13.68 -14.02 8.24
N GLN A 38 13.48 -12.71 8.39
CA GLN A 38 12.87 -12.13 9.58
C GLN A 38 11.43 -12.62 9.79
N PHE A 39 10.62 -12.65 8.73
CA PHE A 39 9.27 -13.18 8.80
C PHE A 39 9.23 -14.64 9.28
N LEU A 40 10.13 -15.49 8.77
CA LEU A 40 10.26 -16.88 9.25
C LEU A 40 10.60 -16.93 10.74
N ALA A 41 11.51 -16.07 11.21
CA ALA A 41 11.92 -16.05 12.61
C ALA A 41 10.74 -15.73 13.56
N ASP A 42 9.89 -14.79 13.15
CA ASP A 42 8.71 -14.38 13.91
C ASP A 42 7.56 -15.40 13.88
N LYS A 43 7.43 -16.15 12.78
CA LYS A 43 6.24 -16.99 12.51
C LYS A 43 6.48 -18.49 12.60
N LYS A 44 7.73 -18.97 12.72
CA LYS A 44 8.08 -20.41 12.74
C LYS A 44 7.37 -21.26 13.79
N ASN A 45 6.93 -20.65 14.89
CA ASN A 45 6.24 -21.33 16.01
C ASN A 45 4.71 -21.29 15.87
N GLY A 46 4.16 -20.54 14.91
CA GLY A 46 2.72 -20.34 14.77
C GLY A 46 1.97 -21.41 13.98
N ILE A 47 2.67 -22.48 13.54
CA ILE A 47 2.09 -23.56 12.73
C ILE A 47 2.40 -24.90 13.41
N GLU A 48 1.37 -25.54 13.97
CA GLU A 48 1.52 -26.71 14.85
C GLU A 48 1.45 -28.07 14.13
N TYR A 49 0.85 -28.15 12.94
CA TYR A 49 0.47 -29.45 12.32
C TYR A 49 1.19 -29.81 11.00
N GLU A 50 2.27 -29.11 10.66
CA GLU A 50 2.99 -29.34 9.39
C GLU A 50 4.39 -29.92 9.62
N THR A 51 4.81 -30.81 8.71
CA THR A 51 6.21 -31.26 8.66
C THR A 51 7.13 -30.07 8.41
N LYS A 52 8.41 -30.16 8.80
CA LYS A 52 9.34 -29.01 8.68
C LYS A 52 9.40 -28.41 7.25
N PRO A 53 9.41 -29.22 6.17
CA PRO A 53 9.38 -28.68 4.80
C PRO A 53 8.03 -28.06 4.44
N GLU A 54 6.91 -28.69 4.81
CA GLU A 54 5.57 -28.14 4.60
C GLU A 54 5.40 -26.80 5.32
N ARG A 55 5.91 -26.70 6.56
CA ARG A 55 5.94 -25.46 7.33
C ARG A 55 6.66 -24.33 6.60
N LEU A 56 7.82 -24.63 6.00
CA LEU A 56 8.54 -23.65 5.20
C LEU A 56 7.72 -23.22 3.98
N LEU A 57 7.11 -24.16 3.27
CA LEU A 57 6.29 -23.86 2.09
C LEU A 57 5.03 -23.06 2.45
N THR A 58 4.37 -23.36 3.56
CA THR A 58 3.21 -22.61 4.04
C THR A 58 3.60 -21.20 4.44
N LEU A 59 4.68 -21.01 5.21
CA LEU A 59 5.18 -19.69 5.55
C LEU A 59 5.61 -18.89 4.31
N SER A 60 6.23 -19.56 3.34
CA SER A 60 6.56 -18.98 2.03
C SER A 60 5.32 -18.46 1.30
N ARG A 61 4.27 -19.29 1.17
CA ARG A 61 2.99 -18.88 0.54
C ARG A 61 2.35 -17.72 1.27
N MET A 62 2.36 -17.73 2.61
CA MET A 62 1.84 -16.63 3.42
C MET A 62 2.61 -15.33 3.16
N TYR A 63 3.94 -15.39 3.14
CA TYR A 63 4.78 -14.23 2.88
C TYR A 63 4.61 -13.70 1.45
N LYS A 64 4.56 -14.59 0.46
CA LYS A 64 4.29 -14.21 -0.93
C LYS A 64 2.95 -13.50 -1.08
N LYS A 65 1.90 -14.00 -0.42
CA LYS A 65 0.59 -13.32 -0.38
C LYS A 65 0.69 -11.92 0.25
N LEU A 66 1.50 -11.74 1.29
CA LEU A 66 1.75 -10.43 1.89
C LEU A 66 2.51 -9.49 0.93
N GLN A 67 3.50 -10.00 0.19
CA GLN A 67 4.21 -9.23 -0.84
C GLN A 67 3.27 -8.81 -1.98
N GLU A 68 2.45 -9.73 -2.48
CA GLU A 68 1.45 -9.45 -3.52
C GLU A 68 0.42 -8.44 -3.03
N GLN A 69 -0.07 -8.59 -1.79
CA GLN A 69 -0.96 -7.62 -1.16
C GLN A 69 -0.32 -6.26 -0.89
N ALA A 70 1.01 -6.16 -0.80
CA ALA A 70 1.71 -4.89 -0.68
C ALA A 70 1.92 -4.20 -2.05
N LYS A 71 2.09 -4.99 -3.12
CA LYS A 71 2.23 -4.50 -4.50
C LYS A 71 0.93 -4.00 -5.10
N LEU A 72 -0.17 -4.72 -4.89
CA LEU A 72 -1.48 -4.40 -5.46
C LEU A 72 -1.97 -2.98 -5.08
N PRO A 73 -1.83 -2.52 -3.82
CA PRO A 73 -2.09 -1.14 -3.41
C PRO A 73 -1.15 -0.14 -4.05
N HIS A 74 0.11 -0.50 -4.32
CA HIS A 74 1.07 0.40 -4.93
C HIS A 74 0.74 0.66 -6.41
N GLU A 75 0.47 -0.39 -7.20
CA GLU A 75 0.04 -0.25 -8.59
C GLU A 75 -1.32 0.45 -8.69
N THR A 76 -2.26 0.13 -7.80
CA THR A 76 -3.57 0.80 -7.77
C THR A 76 -3.43 2.27 -7.40
N ALA A 77 -2.58 2.60 -6.43
CA ALA A 77 -2.29 3.98 -6.03
C ALA A 77 -1.64 4.76 -7.16
N LEU A 78 -0.65 4.18 -7.84
CA LEU A 78 0.02 4.79 -8.98
C LEU A 78 -0.96 5.06 -10.13
N ASN A 79 -1.74 4.04 -10.53
CA ASN A 79 -2.71 4.18 -11.61
C ASN A 79 -3.78 5.24 -11.30
N PHE A 80 -4.32 5.24 -10.08
CA PHE A 80 -5.27 6.26 -9.63
C PHE A 80 -4.65 7.66 -9.62
N SER A 81 -3.44 7.79 -9.08
CA SER A 81 -2.73 9.08 -8.96
C SER A 81 -2.38 9.66 -10.32
N LYS A 82 -1.96 8.81 -11.26
CA LYS A 82 -1.65 9.19 -12.64
C LYS A 82 -2.90 9.66 -13.39
N GLN A 83 -4.00 8.91 -13.31
CA GLN A 83 -5.27 9.31 -13.93
C GLN A 83 -5.79 10.63 -13.37
N LEU A 84 -5.74 10.80 -12.04
CA LEU A 84 -6.17 12.03 -11.39
C LEU A 84 -5.28 13.22 -11.75
N THR A 85 -3.96 13.03 -11.79
CA THR A 85 -3.01 14.07 -12.19
C THR A 85 -3.30 14.57 -13.60
N HIS A 86 -3.46 13.65 -14.56
CA HIS A 86 -3.79 14.00 -15.94
C HIS A 86 -5.10 14.80 -16.03
N LYS A 87 -6.11 14.39 -15.25
CA LYS A 87 -7.40 15.08 -15.20
C LYS A 87 -7.31 16.48 -14.61
N VAL A 88 -6.45 16.69 -13.61
CA VAL A 88 -6.15 18.01 -13.06
C VAL A 88 -5.42 18.88 -14.08
N GLU A 89 -4.46 18.32 -14.82
CA GLU A 89 -3.75 19.03 -15.90
C GLU A 89 -4.71 19.52 -16.99
N GLN A 90 -5.65 18.68 -17.43
CA GLN A 90 -6.69 19.05 -18.39
C GLN A 90 -7.56 20.21 -17.90
N ALA A 91 -7.91 20.22 -16.62
CA ALA A 91 -8.77 21.23 -16.02
C ALA A 91 -8.02 22.45 -15.46
N ARG A 92 -6.68 22.46 -15.51
CA ARG A 92 -5.82 23.40 -14.75
C ARG A 92 -6.15 24.86 -15.02
N MET A 93 -6.27 25.25 -16.29
CA MET A 93 -6.55 26.64 -16.68
C MET A 93 -7.90 27.12 -16.15
N TYR A 94 -8.94 26.27 -16.26
CA TYR A 94 -10.25 26.59 -15.72
C TYR A 94 -10.21 26.76 -14.20
N ILE A 95 -9.53 25.85 -13.51
CA ILE A 95 -9.40 25.88 -12.05
C ILE A 95 -8.66 27.14 -11.59
N LYS A 96 -7.58 27.54 -12.28
CA LYS A 96 -6.87 28.80 -11.98
C LYS A 96 -7.79 30.01 -12.10
N ASN A 97 -8.53 30.12 -13.21
CA ASN A 97 -9.46 31.23 -13.41
C ASN A 97 -10.55 31.29 -12.33
N GLN A 98 -11.06 30.13 -11.89
CA GLN A 98 -12.04 30.07 -10.80
C GLN A 98 -11.45 30.52 -9.45
N ILE A 99 -10.20 30.14 -9.15
CA ILE A 99 -9.51 30.59 -7.94
C ILE A 99 -9.31 32.11 -7.96
N GLU A 100 -8.91 32.67 -9.10
CA GLU A 100 -8.75 34.12 -9.27
C GLU A 100 -10.07 34.89 -9.11
N GLN A 101 -11.19 34.27 -9.49
CA GLN A 101 -12.55 34.80 -9.28
C GLN A 101 -13.05 34.64 -7.83
N GLY A 102 -12.24 34.09 -6.93
CA GLY A 102 -12.59 33.91 -5.52
C GLY A 102 -13.45 32.67 -5.22
N ASN A 103 -13.57 31.72 -6.16
CA ASN A 103 -14.27 30.47 -5.90
C ASN A 103 -13.45 29.58 -4.96
N GLU A 104 -14.00 29.29 -3.78
CA GLU A 104 -13.35 28.45 -2.76
C GLU A 104 -13.31 26.96 -3.12
N ARG A 105 -14.13 26.50 -4.08
CA ARG A 105 -14.28 25.07 -4.44
C ARG A 105 -14.26 24.82 -5.94
N PRO A 106 -13.20 25.26 -6.66
CA PRO A 106 -13.14 25.24 -8.11
C PRO A 106 -13.19 23.81 -8.71
N PHE A 107 -12.70 22.80 -7.98
CA PHE A 107 -12.74 21.40 -8.40
C PHE A 107 -14.16 20.81 -8.32
N SER A 108 -14.94 21.19 -7.31
CA SER A 108 -16.30 20.66 -7.11
C SER A 108 -17.33 21.34 -8.00
N SER A 109 -17.08 22.58 -8.40
CA SER A 109 -17.96 23.34 -9.30
C SER A 109 -17.78 22.99 -10.78
N LEU A 110 -16.69 22.30 -11.15
CA LEU A 110 -16.44 21.95 -12.54
C LEU A 110 -17.37 20.82 -13.01
N THR A 111 -18.25 21.15 -13.96
CA THR A 111 -19.16 20.20 -14.60
C THR A 111 -18.98 20.17 -16.11
N VAL A 112 -19.07 19.00 -16.72
CA VAL A 112 -19.03 18.79 -18.17
C VAL A 112 -20.25 17.97 -18.58
N GLY A 113 -21.04 18.48 -19.53
CA GLY A 113 -22.27 17.81 -19.98
C GLY A 113 -23.31 17.58 -18.87
N GLY A 114 -23.37 18.47 -17.87
CA GLY A 114 -24.28 18.34 -16.72
C GLY A 114 -23.81 17.39 -15.63
N HIS A 115 -22.66 16.73 -15.79
CA HIS A 115 -22.09 15.83 -14.79
C HIS A 115 -20.87 16.45 -14.11
N LYS A 116 -20.62 16.08 -12.85
CA LYS A 116 -19.39 16.47 -12.13
C LYS A 116 -18.18 15.95 -12.90
N PHE A 117 -17.24 16.83 -13.22
CA PHE A 117 -16.01 16.42 -13.88
C PHE A 117 -15.18 15.52 -12.96
N PHE A 118 -15.02 15.89 -11.69
CA PHE A 118 -14.38 15.05 -10.67
C PHE A 118 -15.41 14.23 -9.88
N THR A 119 -15.09 12.95 -9.66
CA THR A 119 -15.88 12.06 -8.79
C THR A 119 -15.68 12.42 -7.32
N ASP A 120 -16.61 12.02 -6.46
CA ASP A 120 -16.50 12.28 -5.02
C ASP A 120 -15.26 11.62 -4.40
N LYS A 121 -14.79 10.49 -4.97
CA LYS A 121 -13.54 9.83 -4.56
C LYS A 121 -12.31 10.68 -4.91
N GLU A 122 -12.27 11.22 -6.12
CA GLU A 122 -11.20 12.10 -6.59
C GLU A 122 -11.17 13.40 -5.78
N LEU A 123 -12.33 14.02 -5.55
CA LEU A 123 -12.44 15.23 -4.73
C LEU A 123 -11.94 15.01 -3.30
N LYS A 124 -12.23 13.86 -2.70
CA LYS A 124 -11.73 13.49 -1.37
C LYS A 124 -10.21 13.22 -1.35
N ALA A 125 -9.66 12.72 -2.44
CA ALA A 125 -8.21 12.53 -2.58
C ALA A 125 -7.51 13.90 -2.67
N LEU A 126 -8.03 14.77 -3.55
CA LEU A 126 -7.55 16.14 -3.75
C LEU A 126 -7.63 16.98 -2.46
N SER A 127 -8.76 16.94 -1.74
CA SER A 127 -8.90 17.64 -0.46
C SER A 127 -7.97 17.11 0.63
N GLY A 128 -7.48 15.88 0.49
CA GLY A 128 -6.46 15.31 1.37
C GLY A 128 -5.09 15.97 1.20
N LEU A 129 -4.77 16.52 0.02
CA LEU A 129 -3.50 17.19 -0.25
C LEU A 129 -3.45 18.62 0.28
N GLY A 130 -4.59 19.33 0.25
CA GLY A 130 -4.66 20.70 0.73
C GLY A 130 -5.65 21.57 -0.05
N ARG A 131 -5.34 22.87 -0.08
CA ARG A 131 -6.16 23.89 -0.77
C ARG A 131 -6.02 23.78 -2.29
N SER A 132 -7.02 24.29 -3.00
CA SER A 132 -7.05 24.26 -4.47
C SER A 132 -5.84 24.93 -5.13
N SER A 133 -5.32 26.01 -4.56
CA SER A 133 -4.09 26.66 -5.03
C SER A 133 -2.87 25.74 -4.94
N MET A 134 -2.68 25.09 -3.79
CA MET A 134 -1.58 24.14 -3.56
C MET A 134 -1.63 22.96 -4.53
N ILE A 135 -2.83 22.45 -4.85
CA ILE A 135 -2.99 21.35 -5.81
C ILE A 135 -2.54 21.79 -7.22
N ILE A 136 -2.86 23.02 -7.61
CA ILE A 136 -2.43 23.58 -8.90
C ILE A 136 -0.92 23.81 -8.92
N GLU A 137 -0.33 24.35 -7.84
CA GLU A 137 1.12 24.50 -7.72
C GLU A 137 1.84 23.15 -7.82
N LEU A 138 1.33 22.11 -7.15
CA LEU A 138 1.88 20.75 -7.24
C LEU A 138 1.76 20.17 -8.65
N SER A 139 0.67 20.47 -9.36
CA SER A 139 0.50 20.08 -10.77
C SER A 139 1.50 20.80 -11.68
N GLU A 140 1.74 22.09 -11.48
CA GLU A 140 2.71 22.88 -12.26
C GLU A 140 4.16 22.45 -12.00
N GLN A 141 4.46 21.98 -10.80
CA GLN A 141 5.77 21.44 -10.44
C GLN A 141 5.95 19.96 -10.85
N HIS A 142 4.96 19.33 -11.48
CA HIS A 142 4.95 17.89 -11.79
C HIS A 142 5.14 16.98 -10.56
N LYS A 143 4.70 17.44 -9.37
CA LYS A 143 4.80 16.69 -8.11
C LYS A 143 3.47 16.11 -7.63
N LEU A 144 2.38 16.38 -8.35
CA LEU A 144 1.03 15.99 -7.93
C LEU A 144 0.87 14.46 -7.86
N GLU A 145 1.42 13.71 -8.83
CA GLU A 145 1.35 12.24 -8.87
C GLU A 145 2.03 11.61 -7.65
N ASP A 146 3.26 12.02 -7.34
CA ASP A 146 4.03 11.51 -6.21
C ASP A 146 3.32 11.80 -4.88
N ASN A 147 2.83 13.03 -4.71
CA ASN A 147 2.12 13.44 -3.49
C ASN A 147 0.79 12.67 -3.31
N LEU A 148 0.04 12.43 -4.40
CA LEU A 148 -1.16 11.61 -4.37
C LEU A 148 -0.83 10.15 -4.00
N THR A 149 0.25 9.62 -4.56
CA THR A 149 0.71 8.25 -4.30
C THR A 149 1.12 8.09 -2.84
N GLU A 150 1.91 9.01 -2.31
CA GLU A 150 2.33 9.02 -0.90
C GLU A 150 1.13 9.15 0.05
N LEU A 151 0.16 10.02 -0.27
CA LEU A 151 -1.07 10.17 0.50
C LEU A 151 -1.94 8.90 0.48
N PHE A 152 -1.97 8.19 -0.64
CA PHE A 152 -2.71 6.94 -0.75
C PHE A 152 -2.04 5.82 0.05
N LEU A 153 -0.71 5.70 -0.08
CA LEU A 153 0.08 4.70 0.65
C LEU A 153 0.05 4.94 2.15
N SER A 154 0.18 6.18 2.62
CA SER A 154 0.09 6.51 4.04
C SER A 154 -1.29 6.16 4.63
N LYS A 155 -2.38 6.47 3.92
CA LYS A 155 -3.74 6.06 4.33
C LYS A 155 -3.93 4.55 4.32
N TYR A 156 -3.36 3.86 3.33
CA TYR A 156 -3.41 2.40 3.25
C TYR A 156 -2.65 1.76 4.42
N ILE A 157 -1.42 2.21 4.71
CA ILE A 157 -0.62 1.73 5.84
C ILE A 157 -1.36 2.00 7.16
N ALA A 158 -1.96 3.18 7.33
CA ALA A 158 -2.72 3.50 8.52
C ALA A 158 -3.94 2.58 8.71
N LYS A 159 -4.63 2.24 7.60
CA LYS A 159 -5.77 1.32 7.59
C LYS A 159 -5.33 -0.13 7.87
N SER A 160 -4.28 -0.62 7.22
CA SER A 160 -3.70 -1.94 7.44
C SER A 160 -3.26 -2.12 8.91
N LYS A 161 -2.55 -1.11 9.46
CA LYS A 161 -2.18 -1.06 10.89
C LYS A 161 -3.37 -1.00 11.84
N TYR A 162 -4.55 -0.56 11.37
CA TYR A 162 -5.77 -0.56 12.17
C TYR A 162 -6.47 -1.92 12.10
N GLU A 163 -6.52 -2.53 10.91
CA GLU A 163 -7.14 -3.84 10.69
C GLU A 163 -6.34 -4.98 11.33
N SER A 164 -5.02 -4.83 11.48
CA SER A 164 -4.16 -5.79 12.20
C SER A 164 -4.31 -5.75 13.72
N LEU A 165 -4.98 -4.74 14.28
CA LEU A 165 -5.26 -4.64 15.72
C LEU A 165 -6.35 -5.63 16.12
N THR A 166 -6.27 -6.15 17.35
CA THR A 166 -7.36 -6.96 17.91
C THR A 166 -8.62 -6.12 18.09
N SER A 167 -9.78 -6.75 18.14
CA SER A 167 -11.09 -6.08 18.29
C SER A 167 -11.15 -5.16 19.52
N GLY A 168 -10.44 -5.50 20.61
CA GLY A 168 -10.27 -4.63 21.79
C GLY A 168 -9.39 -3.39 21.51
N GLN A 169 -8.26 -3.57 20.83
CA GLN A 169 -7.34 -2.49 20.46
C GLN A 169 -7.96 -1.53 19.42
N GLN A 170 -8.75 -2.05 18.50
CA GLN A 170 -9.54 -1.26 17.54
C GLN A 170 -10.55 -0.35 18.25
N ARG A 171 -11.23 -0.86 19.28
CA ARG A 171 -12.17 -0.06 20.11
C ARG A 171 -11.46 1.07 20.84
N VAL A 172 -10.31 0.80 21.46
CA VAL A 172 -9.52 1.83 22.15
C VAL A 172 -9.00 2.88 21.18
N LYS A 173 -8.48 2.47 20.01
CA LYS A 173 -8.01 3.42 18.99
C LYS A 173 -9.13 4.29 18.40
N LYS A 174 -10.35 3.76 18.28
CA LYS A 174 -11.55 4.56 17.93
C LYS A 174 -11.92 5.57 19.01
N LEU A 175 -11.83 5.19 20.29
CA LEU A 175 -12.10 6.08 21.42
C LEU A 175 -11.07 7.21 21.54
N VAL A 176 -9.80 6.92 21.27
CA VAL A 176 -8.70 7.90 21.34
C VAL A 176 -8.61 8.77 20.08
N GLY A 177 -8.88 8.21 18.90
CA GLY A 177 -8.84 8.92 17.61
C GLY A 177 -10.08 9.74 17.27
N GLY A 178 -11.12 9.69 18.11
CA GLY A 178 -12.36 10.48 17.96
C GLY A 178 -12.31 11.89 18.58
N LEU A 179 -11.14 12.33 19.07
CA LEU A 179 -10.91 13.70 19.54
C LEU A 179 -9.93 14.41 18.59
N LYS A 180 -10.47 14.85 17.44
CA LYS A 180 -10.23 16.16 16.80
C LYS A 180 -10.98 16.22 15.47
#